data_AF-A0A0H2M8L1-F1
#
_entry.id   AF-A0A0H2M8L1-F1
#
_cell.length_a   1.000
_cell.length_b   1.000
_cell.length_c   1.000
_cell.angle_alpha   90.00
_cell.angle_beta   90.00
_cell.angle_gamma   90.00
#
_symmetry.space_group_name_H-M   'P 1'
#
loop_
_entity.id
_entity.type
_entity.pdbx_description
1 polymer ?
#
loop_
_entity_poly.entity_id
_entity_poly.type
_entity_poly.pdbx_seq_one_letter_code
_entity_poly.pdbx_strand_id
1 'polypeptide(L)'
;MLLLSCLRVAGLRLTDLSLTGLCVAGSLSASFVSGAYAQTSNTTTVAGSLEGEFAVDDSGAATYSLPISVPPGIAGNEPRLALSYSSQAGNGPLGVGWGLSGLSAITRCGQRLVPHGKIHGVDFSAEDRFCLDGQRLVAVSGDYGADGTEYRTEIESYAKVISNGTAGTGPASFTVWSKGG
;
A
#
# COMPACT_ATOMS: atom_id res chain seq x y z
N MET A 1 -32.74 -22.59 50.98
CA MET A 1 -31.45 -21.86 50.99
C MET A 1 -31.40 -21.06 49.69
N LEU A 2 -32.20 -20.01 49.53
CA LEU A 2 -31.92 -18.63 50.00
C LEU A 2 -30.46 -18.24 49.74
N LEU A 3 -30.22 -17.46 48.69
CA LEU A 3 -29.71 -16.09 48.84
C LEU A 3 -29.74 -15.33 47.50
N LEU A 4 -30.69 -14.40 47.46
CA LEU A 4 -30.77 -13.21 46.63
C LEU A 4 -29.61 -12.26 47.00
N SER A 5 -28.92 -11.68 46.02
CA SER A 5 -28.05 -10.51 46.24
C SER A 5 -28.51 -9.34 45.37
N CYS A 6 -29.13 -8.37 46.05
CA CYS A 6 -29.50 -7.04 45.58
C CYS A 6 -28.25 -6.18 45.29
N LEU A 7 -28.24 -5.46 44.17
CA LEU A 7 -27.39 -4.29 44.00
C LEU A 7 -28.24 -3.03 44.25
N ARG A 8 -28.12 -2.48 45.46
CA ARG A 8 -28.69 -1.19 45.87
C ARG A 8 -27.61 -0.12 45.77
N VAL A 9 -27.81 0.88 44.92
CA VAL A 9 -27.10 2.17 45.04
C VAL A 9 -28.04 3.12 45.79
N ALA A 10 -27.76 3.31 47.08
CA ALA A 10 -28.13 4.50 47.83
C ALA A 10 -27.13 5.61 47.44
N GLY A 11 -27.43 6.90 47.34
CA GLY A 11 -28.60 7.69 47.68
C GLY A 11 -28.06 9.11 47.87
N LEU A 12 -28.57 10.09 47.11
CA LEU A 12 -28.42 11.50 47.45
C LEU A 12 -29.82 12.11 47.53
N ARG A 13 -30.20 12.51 48.74
CA ARG A 13 -31.44 13.22 49.08
C ARG A 13 -31.20 14.73 49.04
N LEU A 14 -32.10 15.47 48.41
CA LEU A 14 -32.53 16.84 48.74
C LEU A 14 -33.96 16.94 48.18
N THR A 15 -34.97 16.56 48.98
CA THR A 15 -35.85 17.45 49.77
C THR A 15 -36.72 18.37 48.92
N ASP A 16 -38.01 18.02 48.91
CA ASP A 16 -39.22 18.78 48.60
C ASP A 16 -39.05 20.23 48.13
N LEU A 17 -39.71 20.60 47.02
CA LEU A 17 -40.57 21.78 47.01
C LEU A 17 -41.63 21.68 45.89
N SER A 18 -42.85 22.00 46.28
CA SER A 18 -44.12 21.79 45.59
C SER A 18 -44.30 22.52 44.26
N LEU A 19 -45.01 21.86 43.35
CA LEU A 19 -45.54 22.43 42.11
C LEU A 19 -46.77 23.30 42.42
N THR A 20 -46.56 24.59 42.63
CA THR A 20 -47.63 25.60 42.66
C THR A 20 -47.18 26.89 42.02
N GLY A 21 -47.96 27.37 41.04
CA GLY A 21 -48.27 28.80 40.98
C GLY A 21 -47.35 29.70 40.14
N LEU A 22 -47.69 29.80 38.86
CA LEU A 22 -48.07 31.05 38.17
C LEU A 22 -47.16 32.30 38.28
N CYS A 23 -46.67 32.67 37.10
CA CYS A 23 -46.65 34.00 36.47
C CYS A 23 -45.71 35.13 36.96
N VAL A 24 -45.12 35.72 35.91
CA VAL A 24 -44.56 37.07 35.76
C VAL A 24 -43.11 37.29 36.21
N ALA A 25 -42.20 37.19 35.26
CA ALA A 25 -41.25 38.27 34.95
C ALA A 25 -40.66 38.00 33.55
N GLY A 26 -40.55 39.05 32.74
CA GLY A 26 -40.22 38.97 31.31
C GLY A 26 -38.99 38.13 30.99
N SER A 27 -39.01 37.50 29.82
CA SER A 27 -37.83 36.86 29.26
C SER A 27 -36.74 37.90 29.01
N LEU A 28 -35.73 37.94 29.88
CA LEU A 28 -34.42 38.51 29.53
C LEU A 28 -33.78 37.58 28.51
N SER A 29 -34.00 37.85 27.23
CA SER A 29 -33.22 37.25 26.16
C SER A 29 -31.82 37.86 26.19
N ALA A 30 -30.88 37.19 26.85
CA ALA A 30 -29.46 37.50 26.76
C ALA A 30 -28.91 36.85 25.48
N SER A 31 -28.66 37.65 24.45
CA SER A 31 -27.95 37.21 23.25
C SER A 31 -26.45 37.18 23.55
N PHE A 32 -25.91 35.99 23.83
CA PHE A 32 -24.47 35.77 23.83
C PHE A 32 -24.02 35.62 22.36
N VAL A 33 -23.41 36.67 21.81
CA VAL A 33 -22.67 36.56 20.56
C VAL A 33 -21.41 35.75 20.86
N SER A 34 -21.47 34.45 20.59
CA SER A 34 -20.26 33.62 20.58
C SER A 34 -19.48 33.98 19.32
N GLY A 35 -18.40 34.75 19.48
CA GLY A 35 -17.41 34.91 18.43
C GLY A 35 -16.72 33.57 18.21
N ALA A 36 -17.05 32.87 17.12
CA ALA A 36 -16.32 31.69 16.71
C ALA A 36 -14.94 32.11 16.21
N TYR A 37 -13.93 32.08 17.08
CA TYR A 37 -12.55 32.04 16.64
C TYR A 37 -12.31 30.68 16.01
N ALA A 38 -12.13 30.67 14.69
CA ALA A 38 -11.62 29.50 13.98
C ALA A 38 -10.25 29.17 14.59
N GLN A 39 -10.20 28.09 15.35
CA GLN A 39 -8.95 27.58 15.89
C GLN A 39 -8.21 26.96 14.71
N THR A 40 -7.24 27.68 14.16
CA THR A 40 -6.26 27.11 13.24
C THR A 40 -5.55 26.00 14.01
N SER A 41 -5.88 24.74 13.70
CA SER A 41 -5.14 23.59 14.18
C SER A 41 -3.74 23.68 13.56
N ASN A 42 -2.85 24.41 14.23
CA ASN A 42 -1.43 24.26 14.03
C ASN A 42 -1.11 22.84 14.50
N THR A 43 -1.10 21.91 13.55
CA THR A 43 -0.54 20.58 13.74
C THR A 43 0.93 20.80 14.09
N THR A 44 1.24 20.81 15.38
CA THR A 44 2.60 20.63 15.85
C THR A 44 3.02 19.26 15.34
N THR A 45 3.72 19.23 14.20
CA THR A 45 4.39 18.03 13.72
C THR A 45 5.31 17.59 14.83
N VAL A 46 4.92 16.53 15.55
CA VAL A 46 5.82 15.82 16.45
C VAL A 46 6.93 15.29 15.56
N ALA A 47 8.08 15.97 15.57
CA ALA A 47 9.27 15.47 14.90
C ALA A 47 9.58 14.09 15.49
N GLY A 48 9.43 13.04 14.67
CA GLY A 48 9.61 11.66 15.09
C GLY A 48 8.56 10.68 14.57
N SER A 49 7.44 11.12 13.99
CA SER A 49 6.54 10.23 13.25
C SER A 49 7.00 10.07 11.81
N LEU A 50 7.25 8.84 11.38
CA LEU A 50 7.41 8.53 9.96
C LEU A 50 6.08 8.80 9.25
N GLU A 51 6.11 9.55 8.15
CA GLU A 51 4.92 9.82 7.32
C GLU A 51 4.54 8.57 6.51
N GLY A 52 4.24 7.46 7.19
CA GLY A 52 3.84 6.21 6.55
C GLY A 52 2.37 5.89 6.79
N GLU A 53 1.73 5.33 5.77
CA GLU A 53 0.35 4.87 5.82
C GLU A 53 0.31 3.39 6.24
N PHE A 54 -0.51 3.09 7.26
CA PHE A 54 -0.77 1.72 7.71
C PHE A 54 -2.13 1.25 7.19
N ALA A 55 -2.16 0.06 6.59
CA ALA A 55 -3.39 -0.57 6.12
C ALA A 55 -3.36 -2.09 6.33
N VAL A 56 -4.53 -2.73 6.30
CA VAL A 56 -4.65 -4.20 6.25
C VAL A 56 -5.21 -4.55 4.88
N ASP A 57 -4.54 -5.43 4.15
CA ASP A 57 -4.99 -5.85 2.83
C ASP A 57 -6.12 -6.91 2.91
N ASP A 58 -6.75 -7.20 1.77
CA ASP A 58 -7.84 -8.18 1.67
C ASP A 58 -7.41 -9.62 2.04
N SER A 59 -6.09 -9.88 2.07
CA SER A 59 -5.53 -11.16 2.52
C SER A 59 -5.25 -11.20 4.03
N GLY A 60 -5.52 -10.10 4.74
CA GLY A 60 -5.27 -9.95 6.17
C GLY A 60 -3.82 -9.61 6.52
N ALA A 61 -2.98 -9.24 5.55
CA ALA A 61 -1.62 -8.79 5.82
C ALA A 61 -1.63 -7.37 6.40
N ALA A 62 -0.79 -7.13 7.41
CA ALA A 62 -0.47 -5.78 7.84
C ALA A 62 0.49 -5.16 6.81
N THR A 63 0.13 -4.01 6.26
CA THR A 63 0.89 -3.28 5.25
C THR A 63 1.28 -1.90 5.75
N TYR A 64 2.46 -1.43 5.37
CA TYR A 64 2.94 -0.08 5.68
C TYR A 64 3.61 0.51 4.45
N SER A 65 3.28 1.75 4.08
CA SER A 65 3.88 2.45 2.93
C SER A 65 4.49 3.76 3.39
N LEU A 66 5.80 3.90 3.23
CA LEU A 66 6.55 5.10 3.59
C LEU A 66 7.17 5.72 2.31
N PRO A 67 6.60 6.80 1.76
CA PRO A 67 7.12 7.45 0.57
C PRO A 67 8.50 8.06 0.83
N ILE A 68 9.39 7.96 -0.16
CA ILE A 68 10.70 8.58 -0.13
C ILE A 68 10.60 9.91 -0.88
N SER A 69 10.82 11.01 -0.16
CA SER A 69 10.88 12.33 -0.80
C SER A 69 12.12 12.42 -1.68
N VAL A 70 11.91 12.49 -2.99
CA VAL A 70 12.96 12.70 -3.98
C VAL A 70 12.86 14.14 -4.51
N PRO A 71 13.98 14.77 -4.89
CA PRO A 71 13.93 16.07 -5.55
C PRO A 71 13.28 15.94 -6.94
N PRO A 72 12.56 16.97 -7.41
CA PRO A 72 11.95 16.94 -8.72
C PRO A 72 13.02 16.81 -9.81
N GLY A 73 12.83 15.83 -10.69
CA GLY A 73 13.72 15.62 -11.83
C GLY A 73 13.45 16.59 -12.98
N ILE A 74 14.43 16.70 -13.89
CA ILE A 74 14.27 17.49 -15.11
C ILE A 74 13.07 17.00 -15.94
N ALA A 75 12.31 17.93 -16.49
CA ALA A 75 11.08 17.66 -17.24
C ALA A 75 10.00 16.87 -16.47
N GLY A 76 9.98 16.94 -15.14
CA GLY A 76 8.97 16.25 -14.32
C GLY A 76 9.22 14.74 -14.17
N ASN A 77 10.39 14.26 -14.56
CA ASN A 77 10.81 12.87 -14.38
C ASN A 77 11.24 12.64 -12.93
N GLU A 78 10.26 12.51 -12.03
CA GLU A 78 10.48 12.21 -10.63
C GLU A 78 10.22 10.72 -10.34
N PRO A 79 11.21 9.96 -9.83
CA PRO A 79 10.99 8.57 -9.48
C PRO A 79 10.12 8.47 -8.23
N ARG A 80 8.95 7.84 -8.35
CA ARG A 80 8.06 7.60 -7.21
C ARG A 80 8.54 6.38 -6.43
N LEU A 81 9.38 6.60 -5.42
CA LEU A 81 9.92 5.53 -4.57
C LEU A 81 9.23 5.50 -3.21
N ALA A 82 9.01 4.31 -2.67
CA ALA A 82 8.52 4.14 -1.30
C ALA A 82 9.08 2.86 -0.65
N LEU A 83 9.24 2.88 0.67
CA LEU A 83 9.49 1.68 1.46
C LEU A 83 8.14 1.02 1.74
N SER A 84 7.97 -0.21 1.28
CA SER A 84 6.75 -0.99 1.47
C SER A 84 7.03 -2.14 2.45
N TYR A 85 6.19 -2.27 3.47
CA TYR A 85 6.16 -3.41 4.37
C TYR A 85 4.92 -4.27 4.11
N SER A 86 5.07 -5.58 4.18
CA SER A 86 3.96 -6.54 4.31
C SER A 86 4.35 -7.64 5.30
N SER A 87 3.46 -7.94 6.26
CA SER A 87 3.69 -9.01 7.24
C SER A 87 3.78 -10.40 6.62
N GLN A 88 3.30 -10.57 5.39
CA GLN A 88 3.36 -11.83 4.63
C GLN A 88 4.52 -11.85 3.62
N ALA A 89 5.23 -10.73 3.43
CA ALA A 89 6.37 -10.70 2.54
C ALA A 89 7.58 -11.42 3.15
N GLY A 90 8.31 -12.13 2.29
CA GLY A 90 9.51 -12.88 2.67
C GLY A 90 10.71 -11.98 2.96
N ASN A 91 11.89 -12.59 2.99
CA ASN A 91 13.15 -11.85 3.15
C ASN A 91 13.51 -11.14 1.84
N GLY A 92 13.78 -9.84 1.94
CA GLY A 92 14.20 -8.99 0.83
C GLY A 92 15.54 -8.28 1.08
N PRO A 93 15.98 -7.43 0.15
CA PRO A 93 17.22 -6.66 0.29
C PRO A 93 17.20 -5.68 1.49
N LEU A 94 16.01 -5.34 1.98
CA LEU A 94 15.80 -4.45 3.13
C LEU A 94 15.41 -5.21 4.42
N GLY A 95 15.48 -6.55 4.39
CA GLY A 95 15.08 -7.41 5.50
C GLY A 95 13.72 -8.10 5.29
N VAL A 96 13.28 -8.83 6.31
CA VAL A 96 12.01 -9.58 6.25
C VAL A 96 10.82 -8.63 6.28
N GLY A 97 9.90 -8.82 5.35
CA GLY A 97 8.68 -8.03 5.24
C GLY A 97 8.86 -6.68 4.55
N TRP A 98 10.10 -6.18 4.40
CA TRP A 98 10.40 -4.87 3.80
C TRP A 98 10.88 -5.00 2.35
N GLY A 99 10.42 -4.06 1.52
CA GLY A 99 10.82 -3.92 0.12
C GLY A 99 10.86 -2.45 -0.29
N LEU A 100 11.51 -2.20 -1.43
CA LEU A 100 11.51 -0.90 -2.10
C LEU A 100 10.55 -0.98 -3.29
N SER A 101 9.53 -0.13 -3.30
CA SER A 101 8.61 0.00 -4.42
C SER A 101 9.00 1.18 -5.32
N GLY A 102 8.52 1.18 -6.56
CA GLY A 102 8.81 2.22 -7.55
C GLY A 102 9.99 1.96 -8.48
N LEU A 103 10.70 0.85 -8.27
CA LEU A 103 11.70 0.35 -9.22
C LEU A 103 11.06 -0.72 -10.10
N SER A 104 11.26 -0.60 -11.41
CA SER A 104 10.86 -1.63 -12.36
C SER A 104 12.03 -2.58 -12.60
N ALA A 105 11.76 -3.88 -12.61
CA ALA A 105 12.77 -4.90 -12.83
C ALA A 105 12.21 -6.10 -13.60
N ILE A 106 13.05 -6.66 -14.45
CA ILE A 106 12.79 -7.98 -15.05
C ILE A 106 13.52 -9.02 -14.22
N THR A 107 12.78 -9.99 -13.71
CA THR A 107 13.29 -11.09 -12.89
C THR A 107 12.97 -12.44 -13.51
N ARG A 108 13.74 -13.47 -13.14
CA ARG A 108 13.37 -14.86 -13.45
C ARG A 108 12.20 -15.28 -12.56
N CYS A 109 11.21 -15.92 -13.15
CA CYS A 109 10.03 -16.42 -12.50
C CYS A 109 9.70 -17.84 -12.98
N GLY A 110 9.13 -18.65 -12.08
CA GLY A 110 8.79 -20.04 -12.37
C GLY A 110 7.71 -20.17 -13.44
N GLN A 111 7.57 -21.37 -14.00
CA GLN A 111 6.48 -21.73 -14.88
C GLN A 111 5.27 -22.24 -14.10
N ARG A 112 4.08 -21.95 -14.61
CA ARG A 112 2.82 -22.54 -14.15
C ARG A 112 2.24 -23.47 -15.18
N LEU A 113 1.45 -24.43 -14.69
CA LEU A 113 0.80 -25.47 -15.50
C LEU A 113 0.00 -24.90 -16.68
N VAL A 114 -0.70 -23.77 -16.48
CA VAL A 114 -1.43 -23.08 -17.55
C VAL A 114 -0.82 -21.69 -17.72
N PRO A 115 -0.32 -21.31 -18.91
CA PRO A 115 -0.48 -21.95 -20.22
C PRO A 115 0.64 -22.94 -20.61
N HIS A 116 1.65 -23.18 -19.77
CA HIS A 116 2.90 -23.81 -20.22
C HIS A 116 2.98 -25.35 -20.13
N GLY A 117 1.94 -26.01 -19.62
CA GLY A 117 1.84 -27.48 -19.54
C GLY A 117 2.70 -28.14 -18.45
N LYS A 118 3.53 -27.37 -17.72
CA LYS A 118 4.35 -27.87 -16.61
C LYS A 118 4.53 -26.81 -15.51
N ILE A 119 4.74 -27.28 -14.29
CA ILE A 119 5.16 -26.44 -13.16
C ILE A 119 6.68 -26.55 -13.05
N HIS A 120 7.37 -25.42 -13.03
CA HIS A 120 8.82 -25.36 -12.95
C HIS A 120 9.25 -24.23 -12.03
N GLY A 121 10.17 -24.51 -11.10
CA GLY A 121 10.79 -23.49 -10.25
C GLY A 121 11.76 -22.60 -11.03
N VAL A 122 12.38 -21.65 -10.34
CA VAL A 122 13.53 -20.93 -10.88
C VAL A 122 14.78 -21.71 -10.49
N ASP A 123 15.52 -22.20 -11.48
CA ASP A 123 16.77 -22.95 -11.28
C ASP A 123 17.93 -22.42 -12.14
N PHE A 124 17.75 -21.24 -12.74
CA PHE A 124 18.71 -20.60 -13.64
C PHE A 124 18.99 -21.44 -14.90
N SER A 125 18.01 -22.20 -15.38
CA SER A 125 18.06 -22.91 -16.66
C SER A 125 17.47 -22.09 -17.82
N ALA A 126 17.45 -22.65 -19.03
CA ALA A 126 16.80 -22.03 -20.17
C ALA A 126 15.26 -22.17 -20.11
N GLU A 127 14.76 -23.02 -19.22
CA GLU A 127 13.35 -23.28 -18.99
C GLU A 127 12.69 -22.21 -18.13
N ASP A 128 13.45 -21.38 -17.44
CA ASP A 128 12.92 -20.27 -16.66
C ASP A 128 12.12 -19.29 -17.54
N ARG A 129 11.25 -18.52 -16.90
CA ARG A 129 10.52 -17.44 -17.55
C ARG A 129 10.94 -16.11 -16.97
N PHE A 130 10.69 -15.04 -17.71
CA PHE A 130 10.98 -13.68 -17.29
C PHE A 130 9.69 -12.98 -16.94
N CYS A 131 9.72 -12.18 -15.88
CA CYS A 131 8.59 -11.39 -15.41
C CYS A 131 9.03 -9.93 -15.25
N LEU A 132 8.34 -9.01 -15.91
CA LEU A 132 8.45 -7.57 -15.71
C LEU A 132 7.52 -7.18 -14.57
N ASP A 133 8.07 -6.75 -13.43
CA ASP A 133 7.29 -6.32 -12.25
C ASP A 133 6.27 -7.36 -11.77
N GLY A 134 6.63 -8.63 -11.87
CA GLY A 134 5.77 -9.78 -11.53
C GLY A 134 4.85 -10.23 -12.68
N GLN A 135 4.72 -9.44 -13.74
CA GLN A 135 3.95 -9.80 -14.92
C GLN A 135 4.81 -10.60 -15.91
N ARG A 136 4.38 -11.82 -16.22
CA ARG A 136 5.11 -12.72 -17.12
C ARG A 136 5.27 -12.14 -18.52
N LEU A 137 6.46 -12.31 -19.09
CA LEU A 137 6.78 -11.98 -20.47
C LEU A 137 6.51 -13.19 -21.38
N VAL A 138 5.81 -12.93 -22.49
CA VAL A 138 5.48 -13.87 -23.56
C VAL A 138 6.26 -13.44 -24.80
N ALA A 139 7.06 -14.36 -25.36
CA ALA A 139 7.80 -14.08 -26.59
C ALA A 139 6.83 -14.00 -27.77
N VAL A 140 6.94 -12.92 -28.54
CA VAL A 140 6.16 -12.65 -29.75
C VAL A 140 6.99 -12.93 -31.01
N SER A 141 8.30 -12.72 -30.95
CA SER A 141 9.23 -13.07 -32.03
C SER A 141 10.59 -13.47 -31.46
N GLY A 142 11.22 -14.48 -32.06
CA GLY A 142 12.50 -15.03 -31.59
C GLY A 142 12.33 -16.16 -30.58
N ASP A 143 13.44 -16.82 -30.25
CA ASP A 143 13.46 -17.92 -29.29
C ASP A 143 13.46 -17.38 -27.86
N TYR A 144 12.68 -18.00 -26.96
CA TYR A 144 12.55 -17.50 -25.59
C TYR A 144 13.91 -17.51 -24.87
N GLY A 145 14.34 -16.35 -24.38
CA GLY A 145 15.63 -16.14 -23.71
C GLY A 145 16.83 -15.89 -24.63
N ALA A 146 16.66 -15.98 -25.95
CA ALA A 146 17.71 -15.69 -26.92
C ALA A 146 17.92 -14.17 -27.12
N ASP A 147 19.04 -13.82 -27.76
CA ASP A 147 19.33 -12.44 -28.17
C ASP A 147 18.35 -11.97 -29.25
N GLY A 148 17.85 -10.74 -29.11
CA GLY A 148 16.93 -10.12 -30.06
C GLY A 148 15.47 -10.56 -29.94
N THR A 149 15.11 -11.36 -28.96
CA THR A 149 13.73 -11.83 -28.76
C THR A 149 12.83 -10.68 -28.28
N GLU A 150 11.69 -10.51 -28.94
CA GLU A 150 10.65 -9.54 -28.54
C GLU A 150 9.64 -10.22 -27.63
N TYR A 151 9.34 -9.55 -26.52
CA TYR A 151 8.31 -9.97 -25.57
C TYR A 151 7.24 -8.90 -25.38
N ARG A 152 6.07 -9.38 -24.98
CA ARG A 152 4.97 -8.60 -24.41
C ARG A 152 4.60 -9.16 -23.05
N THR A 153 3.96 -8.35 -22.23
CA THR A 153 3.39 -8.83 -20.96
C THR A 153 2.17 -9.71 -21.23
N GLU A 154 2.00 -10.79 -20.47
CA GLU A 154 0.87 -11.72 -20.63
C GLU A 154 -0.49 -11.03 -20.44
N ILE A 155 -0.60 -10.13 -19.47
CA ILE A 155 -1.64 -9.11 -19.41
C ILE A 155 -1.07 -7.88 -20.10
N GLU A 156 -1.70 -7.46 -21.19
CA GLU A 156 -1.16 -6.44 -22.08
C GLU A 156 -1.01 -5.09 -21.35
N SER A 157 0.20 -4.53 -21.40
CA SER A 157 0.59 -3.24 -20.81
C SER A 157 1.02 -2.22 -21.87
N TYR A 158 1.05 -2.63 -23.14
CA TYR A 158 1.63 -1.95 -24.29
C TYR A 158 3.15 -1.72 -24.18
N ALA A 159 3.80 -2.41 -23.23
CA ALA A 159 5.25 -2.42 -23.13
C ALA A 159 5.85 -3.36 -24.19
N LYS A 160 6.82 -2.85 -24.94
CA LYS A 160 7.69 -3.68 -25.80
C LYS A 160 8.96 -3.99 -25.03
N VAL A 161 9.35 -5.25 -24.98
CA VAL A 161 10.58 -5.69 -24.32
C VAL A 161 11.45 -6.45 -25.31
N ILE A 162 12.74 -6.12 -25.40
CA ILE A 162 13.72 -6.85 -26.21
C ILE A 162 14.83 -7.40 -25.29
N SER A 163 15.19 -8.66 -25.43
CA SER A 163 16.41 -9.22 -24.81
C SER A 163 17.65 -8.90 -25.61
N ASN A 164 18.74 -8.55 -24.94
CA ASN A 164 20.03 -8.24 -25.56
C ASN A 164 21.16 -9.10 -24.99
N GLY A 165 21.97 -9.65 -25.88
CA GLY A 165 23.11 -10.50 -25.59
C GLY A 165 22.73 -11.80 -24.90
N THR A 166 23.74 -12.58 -24.53
CA THR A 166 23.56 -13.84 -23.79
C THR A 166 24.55 -13.87 -22.63
N ALA A 167 24.05 -14.18 -21.43
CA ALA A 167 24.81 -14.38 -20.22
C ALA A 167 24.35 -15.68 -19.53
N GLY A 168 25.20 -16.71 -19.58
CA GLY A 168 24.85 -18.04 -19.08
C GLY A 168 23.68 -18.65 -19.85
N THR A 169 22.59 -18.95 -19.16
CA THR A 169 21.38 -19.62 -19.69
C THR A 169 20.27 -18.64 -20.08
N GLY A 170 20.55 -17.35 -20.18
CA GLY A 170 19.56 -16.35 -20.57
C GLY A 170 20.19 -15.06 -21.10
N PRO A 171 19.39 -14.01 -21.27
CA PRO A 171 19.87 -12.77 -21.85
C PRO A 171 20.72 -11.97 -20.87
N ALA A 172 21.66 -11.19 -21.41
CA ALA A 172 22.55 -10.36 -20.59
C ALA A 172 21.85 -9.11 -20.05
N SER A 173 20.92 -8.55 -20.82
CA SER A 173 20.12 -7.40 -20.42
C SER A 173 18.79 -7.36 -21.18
N PHE A 174 17.93 -6.43 -20.80
CA PHE A 174 16.67 -6.16 -21.49
C PHE A 174 16.54 -4.67 -21.77
N THR A 175 15.91 -4.32 -22.89
CA THR A 175 15.46 -2.96 -23.18
C THR A 175 13.95 -2.94 -23.19
N VAL A 176 13.36 -1.98 -22.48
CA VAL A 176 11.91 -1.84 -22.32
C VAL A 176 11.47 -0.49 -22.87
N TRP A 177 10.48 -0.52 -23.74
CA TRP A 177 9.78 0.68 -24.22
C TRP A 177 8.38 0.67 -23.63
N SER A 178 8.07 1.72 -22.87
CA SER A 178 6.74 1.91 -22.30
C SER A 178 5.81 2.56 -23.33
N LYS A 179 4.50 2.54 -23.06
CA LYS A 179 3.52 3.30 -23.86
C LYS A 179 3.83 4.80 -23.91
N GLY A 180 4.52 5.34 -22.89
CA GLY A 180 4.84 6.75 -22.75
C GLY A 180 5.99 7.25 -23.63
N GLY A 181 6.71 6.35 -24.31
CA GLY A 181 7.95 6.66 -25.02
C GLY A 181 9.18 6.19 -24.26
#